data_AF-A0A497LYH4-F1
#
_entry.id   AF-A0A497LYH4-F1
#
_cell.length_a   1.000
_cell.length_b   1.000
_cell.length_c   1.000
_cell.angle_alpha   90.00
_cell.angle_beta   90.00
_cell.angle_gamma   90.00
#
_symmetry.space_group_name_H-M   'P 1'
#
loop_
_entity.id
_entity.type
_entity.pdbx_description
1 polymer ?
#
loop_
_entity_poly.entity_id
_entity_poly.type
_entity_poly.pdbx_seq_one_letter_code
_entity_poly.pdbx_strand_id
1 'polypeptide(L)'
;MLRDKPSERKNPVLEYIRENVTLNRVREVENVLSEWWGVDMSDPKQYFDSVLMESVYRGHKGSYKIDSCKLRGIAYLQLILYILFGEPNFDPVCVLSKENIAKIKKALKKHFKGDGYFARLSLRYLNVKTGKRVKGTMWIDIEPYIYPLLGGEIFFYCTLTALIDVAKRALTDKEYDYFPIMNWKEGIVEYLVSELVENQLFEEDSLGSESLGR
;
A
#
# COMPACT_ATOMS: atom_id res chain seq x y z
N MET A 1 -13.59 32.55 -35.37
CA MET A 1 -13.25 32.40 -33.94
C MET A 1 -13.44 30.94 -33.56
N LEU A 2 -12.37 30.15 -33.67
CA LEU A 2 -12.34 28.80 -33.12
C LEU A 2 -12.31 28.96 -31.60
N ARG A 3 -13.37 28.51 -30.93
CA ARG A 3 -13.30 28.26 -29.49
C ARG A 3 -12.46 27.00 -29.36
N ASP A 4 -11.20 27.16 -28.98
CA ASP A 4 -10.40 26.06 -28.49
C ASP A 4 -11.24 25.34 -27.41
N LYS A 5 -11.50 24.05 -27.62
CA LYS A 5 -12.03 23.19 -26.57
C LYS A 5 -11.09 23.35 -25.38
N PRO A 6 -11.58 23.52 -24.14
CA PRO A 6 -10.71 23.40 -22.99
C PRO A 6 -10.04 22.03 -23.13
N SER A 7 -8.71 21.98 -23.14
CA SER A 7 -8.02 20.71 -23.05
C SER A 7 -8.53 20.06 -21.78
N GLU A 8 -9.26 18.95 -21.92
CA GLU A 8 -9.66 18.14 -20.78
C GLU A 8 -8.37 17.75 -20.07
N ARG A 9 -8.07 18.44 -18.96
CA ARG A 9 -6.96 18.09 -18.08
C ARG A 9 -7.30 16.70 -17.56
N LYS A 10 -6.71 15.70 -18.19
CA LYS A 10 -6.81 14.31 -17.76
C LYS A 10 -6.24 14.20 -16.36
N ASN A 11 -6.87 13.36 -15.55
CA ASN A 11 -6.41 13.08 -14.21
C ASN A 11 -4.99 12.47 -14.24
N PRO A 12 -3.96 13.16 -13.71
CA PRO A 12 -2.57 12.69 -13.78
C PRO A 12 -2.33 11.41 -12.98
N VAL A 13 -3.11 11.17 -11.91
CA VAL A 13 -3.06 9.90 -11.15
C VAL A 13 -3.55 8.74 -12.00
N LEU A 14 -4.66 8.92 -12.73
CA LEU A 14 -5.18 7.87 -13.62
C LEU A 14 -4.26 7.62 -14.82
N GLU A 15 -3.64 8.66 -15.36
CA GLU A 15 -2.61 8.52 -16.40
C GLU A 15 -1.41 7.72 -15.89
N TYR A 16 -0.89 8.08 -14.71
CA TYR A 16 0.19 7.32 -14.07
C TYR A 16 -0.17 5.84 -13.94
N ILE A 17 -1.36 5.51 -13.43
CA ILE A 17 -1.82 4.13 -13.29
C ILE A 17 -1.87 3.42 -14.64
N ARG A 18 -2.44 4.07 -15.67
CA ARG A 18 -2.58 3.48 -17.01
C ARG A 18 -1.23 3.18 -17.67
N GLU A 19 -0.22 4.00 -17.40
CA GLU A 19 1.12 3.85 -17.97
C GLU A 19 1.99 2.88 -17.18
N ASN A 20 1.84 2.84 -15.85
CA ASN A 20 2.80 2.18 -14.96
C ASN A 20 2.26 0.93 -14.27
N VAL A 21 0.95 0.67 -14.29
CA VAL A 21 0.32 -0.52 -13.67
C VAL A 21 -0.21 -1.46 -14.76
N THR A 22 -0.20 -2.78 -14.51
CA THR A 22 -0.75 -3.78 -15.44
C THR A 22 -1.87 -4.59 -14.81
N LEU A 23 -2.85 -4.99 -15.64
CA LEU A 23 -3.94 -5.88 -15.20
C LEU A 23 -3.42 -7.23 -14.67
N ASN A 24 -2.31 -7.73 -15.21
CA ASN A 24 -1.70 -8.97 -14.73
C ASN A 24 -1.23 -8.86 -13.27
N ARG A 25 -0.53 -7.77 -12.90
CA ARG A 25 -0.12 -7.53 -11.52
C ARG A 25 -1.30 -7.46 -10.57
N VAL A 26 -2.38 -6.78 -10.98
CA VAL A 26 -3.58 -6.69 -10.15
C VAL A 26 -4.22 -8.07 -9.95
N ARG A 27 -4.36 -8.85 -11.02
CA ARG A 27 -4.90 -10.23 -10.95
C ARG A 27 -4.03 -11.16 -10.10
N GLU A 28 -2.72 -11.07 -10.21
CA GLU A 28 -1.79 -11.84 -9.37
C GLU A 28 -1.99 -11.53 -7.88
N VAL A 29 -2.19 -10.25 -7.53
CA VAL A 29 -2.50 -9.86 -6.16
C VAL A 29 -3.88 -10.36 -5.71
N GLU A 30 -4.91 -10.28 -6.55
CA GLU A 30 -6.23 -10.84 -6.24
C GLU A 30 -6.14 -12.36 -5.96
N ASN A 31 -5.35 -13.09 -6.75
CA ASN A 31 -5.12 -14.53 -6.55
C ASN A 31 -4.41 -14.79 -5.21
N VAL A 32 -3.34 -14.04 -4.89
CA VAL A 32 -2.65 -14.14 -3.60
C VAL A 32 -3.62 -13.91 -2.43
N LEU A 33 -4.47 -12.88 -2.52
CA LEU A 33 -5.43 -12.57 -1.47
C LEU A 33 -6.46 -13.69 -1.30
N SER A 34 -6.95 -14.28 -2.39
CA SER A 34 -7.89 -15.39 -2.36
C SER A 34 -7.28 -16.67 -1.77
N GLU A 35 -6.07 -17.03 -2.21
CA GLU A 35 -5.41 -18.27 -1.80
C GLU A 35 -4.94 -18.23 -0.34
N TRP A 36 -4.38 -17.10 0.07
CA TRP A 36 -3.71 -17.03 1.35
C TRP A 36 -4.69 -16.89 2.51
N TRP A 37 -5.80 -16.19 2.30
CA TRP A 37 -6.72 -15.79 3.36
C TRP A 37 -7.94 -16.67 3.50
N GLY A 38 -8.26 -17.50 2.51
CA GLY A 38 -9.40 -18.40 2.56
C GLY A 38 -10.75 -17.69 2.75
N VAL A 39 -10.78 -16.37 2.53
CA VAL A 39 -11.96 -15.50 2.58
C VAL A 39 -11.88 -14.53 1.41
N ASP A 40 -13.04 -14.05 0.96
CA ASP A 40 -13.07 -13.05 -0.10
C ASP A 40 -12.67 -11.68 0.46
N MET A 41 -11.41 -11.32 0.22
CA MET A 41 -10.82 -10.09 0.71
C MET A 41 -11.25 -8.85 -0.09
N SER A 42 -11.93 -9.05 -1.21
CA SER A 42 -12.59 -7.98 -1.96
C SER A 42 -13.90 -7.54 -1.28
N ASP A 43 -14.47 -8.39 -0.41
CA ASP A 43 -15.58 -8.05 0.47
C ASP A 43 -15.06 -7.52 1.81
N PRO A 44 -15.15 -6.19 2.08
CA PRO A 44 -14.70 -5.63 3.34
C PRO A 44 -15.38 -6.27 4.53
N LYS A 45 -16.64 -6.68 4.40
CA LYS A 45 -17.39 -7.28 5.50
C LYS A 45 -16.73 -8.59 5.97
N GLN A 46 -16.33 -9.45 5.03
CA GLN A 46 -15.63 -10.69 5.37
C GLN A 46 -14.27 -10.43 6.01
N TYR A 47 -13.52 -9.45 5.52
CA TYR A 47 -12.26 -9.03 6.16
C TYR A 47 -12.49 -8.57 7.60
N PHE A 48 -13.45 -7.66 7.81
CA PHE A 48 -13.74 -7.10 9.13
C PHE A 48 -14.23 -8.20 10.09
N ASP A 49 -15.19 -9.02 9.67
CA ASP A 49 -15.82 -10.03 10.51
C ASP A 49 -14.90 -11.22 10.84
N SER A 50 -13.98 -11.57 9.94
CA SER A 50 -13.13 -12.77 10.10
C SER A 50 -11.70 -12.43 10.44
N VAL A 51 -11.04 -11.65 9.58
CA VAL A 51 -9.58 -11.42 9.65
C VAL A 51 -9.26 -10.41 10.74
N LEU A 52 -9.89 -9.24 10.70
CA LEU A 52 -9.62 -8.18 11.67
C LEU A 52 -10.08 -8.56 13.07
N MET A 53 -11.26 -9.17 13.22
CA MET A 53 -11.75 -9.61 14.54
C MET A 53 -10.79 -10.61 15.20
N GLU A 54 -10.12 -11.47 14.42
CA GLU A 54 -9.06 -12.30 14.99
C GLU A 54 -7.91 -11.44 15.54
N SER A 55 -7.39 -10.50 14.77
CA SER A 55 -6.30 -9.60 15.20
C SER A 55 -6.68 -8.83 16.47
N VAL A 56 -7.90 -8.29 16.53
CA VAL A 56 -8.45 -7.58 17.70
C VAL A 56 -8.56 -8.52 18.91
N TYR A 57 -9.09 -9.72 18.73
CA TYR A 57 -9.16 -10.74 19.79
C TYR A 57 -7.77 -11.10 20.33
N ARG A 58 -6.76 -11.27 19.46
CA ARG A 58 -5.37 -11.54 19.89
C ARG A 58 -4.80 -10.38 20.70
N GLY A 59 -5.11 -9.15 20.30
CA GLY A 59 -4.72 -7.93 21.01
C GLY A 59 -5.29 -7.91 22.42
N HIS A 60 -6.62 -8.07 22.57
CA HIS A 60 -7.27 -8.13 23.88
C HIS A 60 -6.78 -9.26 24.77
N LYS A 61 -6.42 -10.40 24.18
CA LYS A 61 -5.88 -11.56 24.93
C LYS A 61 -4.45 -11.32 25.44
N GLY A 62 -3.75 -10.27 25.01
CA GLY A 62 -2.33 -10.12 25.32
C GLY A 62 -1.47 -11.22 24.66
N SER A 63 -1.93 -11.79 23.54
CA SER A 63 -1.31 -12.99 22.97
C SER A 63 -0.15 -12.68 22.03
N TYR A 64 0.96 -13.40 22.17
CA TYR A 64 2.08 -13.36 21.21
C TYR A 64 1.66 -13.70 19.76
N LYS A 65 0.50 -14.35 19.58
CA LYS A 65 -0.07 -14.62 18.26
C LYS A 65 -0.51 -13.35 17.52
N ILE A 66 -0.41 -12.16 18.13
CA ILE A 66 -0.56 -10.87 17.44
C ILE A 66 0.48 -10.67 16.31
N ASP A 67 1.52 -11.50 16.25
CA ASP A 67 2.42 -11.60 15.09
C ASP A 67 1.67 -11.80 13.75
N SER A 68 0.50 -12.45 13.76
CA SER A 68 -0.32 -12.61 12.55
C SER A 68 -0.81 -11.27 11.99
N CYS A 69 -1.16 -10.32 12.87
CA CYS A 69 -1.55 -8.96 12.51
C CYS A 69 -0.39 -8.23 11.82
N LYS A 70 0.81 -8.35 12.39
CA LYS A 70 2.03 -7.81 11.77
C LYS A 70 2.27 -8.37 10.38
N LEU A 71 2.20 -9.69 10.26
CA LEU A 71 2.41 -10.43 9.02
C LEU A 71 1.44 -9.97 7.92
N ARG A 72 0.14 -9.85 8.25
CA ARG A 72 -0.88 -9.36 7.32
C ARG A 72 -0.58 -7.95 6.84
N GLY A 73 -0.31 -7.01 7.75
CA GLY A 73 0.00 -5.64 7.35
C GLY A 73 1.29 -5.50 6.52
N ILE A 74 2.34 -6.30 6.81
CA ILE A 74 3.55 -6.31 5.96
C ILE A 74 3.22 -6.80 4.56
N ALA A 75 2.41 -7.85 4.45
CA ALA A 75 2.06 -8.39 3.16
C ALA A 75 1.15 -7.47 2.35
N TYR A 76 0.16 -6.82 2.97
CA TYR A 76 -0.64 -5.82 2.26
C TYR A 76 0.22 -4.68 1.72
N LEU A 77 1.16 -4.17 2.53
CA LEU A 77 2.16 -3.20 2.07
C LEU A 77 2.97 -3.72 0.88
N GLN A 78 3.47 -4.96 0.96
CA GLN A 78 4.23 -5.56 -0.13
C GLN A 78 3.41 -5.69 -1.41
N LEU A 79 2.14 -6.09 -1.32
CA LEU A 79 1.24 -6.23 -2.46
C LEU A 79 0.89 -4.87 -3.08
N ILE A 80 0.75 -3.81 -2.27
CA ILE A 80 0.61 -2.43 -2.77
C ILE A 80 1.82 -2.05 -3.63
N LEU A 81 3.04 -2.24 -3.12
CA LEU A 81 4.26 -1.94 -3.86
C LEU A 81 4.38 -2.80 -5.13
N TYR A 82 3.98 -4.06 -5.05
CA TYR A 82 3.99 -4.96 -6.20
C TYR A 82 3.03 -4.49 -7.30
N ILE A 83 1.82 -4.05 -6.98
CA ILE A 83 0.89 -3.47 -7.97
C ILE A 83 1.53 -2.25 -8.64
N LEU A 84 2.04 -1.31 -7.84
CA LEU A 84 2.59 -0.04 -8.34
C LEU A 84 3.86 -0.25 -9.19
N PHE A 85 4.78 -1.10 -8.74
CA PHE A 85 6.15 -1.13 -9.28
C PHE A 85 6.60 -2.49 -9.82
N GLY A 86 5.82 -3.55 -9.63
CA GLY A 86 6.23 -4.93 -9.94
C GLY A 86 7.30 -5.48 -9.00
N GLU A 87 7.60 -4.80 -7.88
CA GLU A 87 8.56 -5.25 -6.88
C GLU A 87 8.19 -4.80 -5.45
N PRO A 88 8.55 -5.57 -4.41
CA PRO A 88 9.14 -6.91 -4.49
C PRO A 88 8.08 -8.00 -4.71
N ASN A 89 8.44 -9.09 -5.41
CA ASN A 89 7.59 -10.27 -5.56
C ASN A 89 7.14 -10.79 -4.19
N PHE A 90 5.85 -11.14 -4.10
CA PHE A 90 5.29 -11.70 -2.88
C PHE A 90 5.76 -13.14 -2.65
N ASP A 91 6.16 -13.44 -1.42
CA ASP A 91 6.50 -14.79 -0.97
C ASP A 91 5.79 -15.05 0.37
N PRO A 92 4.76 -15.92 0.40
CA PRO A 92 3.98 -16.18 1.61
C PRO A 92 4.79 -16.86 2.72
N VAL A 93 5.90 -17.52 2.40
CA VAL A 93 6.74 -18.23 3.37
C VAL A 93 7.65 -17.26 4.13
N CYS A 94 8.08 -16.18 3.47
CA CYS A 94 9.14 -15.31 3.96
C CYS A 94 8.67 -13.91 4.38
N VAL A 95 7.37 -13.69 4.61
CA VAL A 95 6.79 -12.35 4.83
C VAL A 95 7.50 -11.56 5.94
N LEU A 96 7.77 -12.20 7.09
CA LEU A 96 8.43 -11.56 8.24
C LEU A 96 9.97 -11.63 8.19
N SER A 97 10.57 -12.20 7.14
CA SER A 97 12.02 -12.36 7.06
C SER A 97 12.73 -11.01 6.98
N LYS A 98 13.97 -10.97 7.49
CA LYS A 98 14.79 -9.75 7.42
C LYS A 98 15.08 -9.37 5.97
N GLU A 99 15.26 -10.37 5.11
CA GLU A 99 15.48 -10.23 3.69
C GLU A 99 14.26 -9.59 3.02
N ASN A 100 13.05 -10.05 3.34
CA ASN A 100 11.83 -9.47 2.78
C ASN A 100 11.62 -8.03 3.24
N ILE A 101 11.79 -7.76 4.53
CA ILE A 101 11.73 -6.40 5.09
C ILE A 101 12.77 -5.49 4.40
N ALA A 102 13.98 -5.99 4.13
CA ALA A 102 15.01 -5.22 3.42
C ALA A 102 14.60 -4.92 1.97
N LYS A 103 13.99 -5.88 1.26
CA LYS A 103 13.44 -5.67 -0.09
C LYS A 103 12.35 -4.60 -0.11
N ILE A 104 11.39 -4.67 0.83
CA ILE A 104 10.32 -3.66 0.96
C ILE A 104 10.92 -2.27 1.26
N LYS A 105 11.86 -2.18 2.21
CA LYS A 105 12.56 -0.91 2.51
C LYS A 105 13.29 -0.36 1.29
N LYS A 106 13.92 -1.22 0.49
CA LYS A 106 14.61 -0.83 -0.75
C LYS A 106 13.62 -0.29 -1.77
N ALA A 107 12.50 -0.98 -2.00
CA ALA A 107 11.45 -0.52 -2.92
C ALA A 107 10.86 0.83 -2.50
N LEU A 108 10.53 0.98 -1.20
CA LEU A 108 10.04 2.25 -0.66
C LEU A 108 11.01 3.40 -0.92
N LYS A 109 12.31 3.22 -0.63
CA LYS A 109 13.33 4.26 -0.85
C LYS A 109 13.60 4.55 -2.32
N LYS A 110 13.41 3.55 -3.19
CA LYS A 110 13.64 3.68 -4.63
C LYS A 110 12.53 4.51 -5.29
N HIS A 111 11.28 4.26 -4.91
CA HIS A 111 10.11 4.82 -5.62
C HIS A 111 9.47 6.01 -4.90
N PHE A 112 9.60 6.09 -3.59
CA PHE A 112 9.16 7.25 -2.81
C PHE A 112 10.40 7.99 -2.30
N LYS A 113 10.50 9.29 -2.62
CA LYS A 113 11.54 10.14 -2.00
C LYS A 113 11.33 10.15 -0.48
N GLY A 114 12.45 10.26 0.26
CA GLY A 114 12.59 9.88 1.68
C GLY A 114 11.70 10.60 2.71
N ASP A 115 10.78 11.43 2.26
CA ASP A 115 9.86 12.26 3.02
C ASP A 115 8.38 12.10 2.65
N GLY A 116 8.01 11.27 1.67
CA GLY A 116 6.60 10.98 1.33
C GLY A 116 5.78 10.45 2.52
N TYR A 117 4.51 10.85 2.63
CA TYR A 117 3.67 10.48 3.78
C TYR A 117 3.47 8.97 3.85
N PHE A 118 3.11 8.32 2.74
CA PHE A 118 2.96 6.86 2.66
C PHE A 118 4.26 6.12 2.99
N ALA A 119 5.38 6.59 2.45
CA ALA A 119 6.69 5.96 2.69
C ALA A 119 7.12 6.05 4.17
N ARG A 120 6.92 7.21 4.81
CA ARG A 120 7.20 7.38 6.24
C ARG A 120 6.35 6.46 7.11
N LEU A 121 5.04 6.36 6.84
CA LEU A 121 4.15 5.45 7.58
C LEU A 121 4.57 4.00 7.38
N SER A 122 4.88 3.61 6.15
CA SER A 122 5.36 2.27 5.81
C SER A 122 6.64 1.90 6.54
N LEU A 123 7.65 2.79 6.52
CA LEU A 123 8.91 2.57 7.24
C LEU A 123 8.72 2.50 8.76
N ARG A 124 7.84 3.33 9.33
CA ARG A 124 7.48 3.27 10.76
C ARG A 124 6.81 1.94 11.09
N TYR A 125 5.82 1.53 10.29
CA TYR A 125 5.12 0.27 10.49
C TYR A 125 6.08 -0.91 10.43
N LEU A 126 6.99 -0.98 9.46
CA LEU A 126 7.98 -2.05 9.36
C LEU A 126 8.81 -2.22 10.66
N ASN A 127 9.10 -1.13 11.36
CA ASN A 127 9.85 -1.14 12.61
C ASN A 127 9.01 -1.41 13.87
N VAL A 128 7.67 -1.45 13.77
CA VAL A 128 6.79 -1.84 14.89
C VAL A 128 7.13 -3.27 15.31
N LYS A 129 7.47 -3.44 16.59
CA LYS A 129 7.69 -4.76 17.18
C LYS A 129 6.36 -5.41 17.47
N THR A 130 6.35 -6.73 17.61
CA THR A 130 5.14 -7.46 17.99
C THR A 130 5.05 -7.75 19.48
N GLY A 131 6.16 -7.56 20.18
CA GLY A 131 6.24 -7.62 21.62
C GLY A 131 7.68 -7.45 22.10
N LYS A 132 7.86 -7.33 23.40
CA LYS A 132 9.16 -7.32 24.05
C LYS A 132 9.13 -8.26 25.25
N ARG A 133 10.13 -9.12 25.38
CA ARG A 133 10.26 -9.98 26.56
C ARG A 133 10.40 -9.12 27.82
N VAL A 134 9.59 -9.38 28.83
CA VAL A 134 9.67 -8.72 30.14
C VAL A 134 10.86 -9.28 30.90
N LYS A 135 11.75 -8.39 31.36
CA LYS A 135 13.00 -8.76 32.02
C LYS A 135 12.74 -9.65 33.24
N GLY A 136 13.48 -10.76 33.35
CA GLY A 136 13.33 -11.70 34.46
C GLY A 136 12.14 -12.65 34.36
N THR A 137 11.41 -12.64 33.24
CA THR A 137 10.23 -13.52 33.05
C THR A 137 10.24 -14.22 31.68
N MET A 138 9.29 -15.14 31.48
CA MET A 138 8.97 -15.72 30.17
C MET A 138 7.87 -14.94 29.43
N TRP A 139 7.34 -13.87 30.02
CA TRP A 139 6.23 -13.11 29.46
C TRP A 139 6.71 -12.17 28.35
N ILE A 140 5.84 -11.96 27.35
CA ILE A 140 6.02 -11.01 26.27
C ILE A 140 5.01 -9.88 26.50
N ASP A 141 5.51 -8.67 26.68
CA ASP A 141 4.70 -7.46 26.72
C ASP A 141 4.40 -7.03 25.28
N ILE A 142 3.11 -7.04 24.94
CA ILE A 142 2.62 -6.63 23.62
C ILE A 142 1.87 -5.29 23.67
N GLU A 143 1.51 -4.79 24.86
CA GLU A 143 0.57 -3.67 25.02
C GLU A 143 0.96 -2.41 24.24
N PRO A 144 2.24 -1.98 24.24
CA PRO A 144 2.65 -0.78 23.51
C PRO A 144 2.51 -0.90 21.99
N TYR A 145 2.34 -2.12 21.47
CA TYR A 145 2.40 -2.41 20.05
C TYR A 145 1.04 -2.77 19.45
N ILE A 146 0.00 -3.06 20.25
CA ILE A 146 -1.31 -3.50 19.76
C ILE A 146 -1.91 -2.48 18.77
N TYR A 147 -2.00 -1.20 19.15
CA TYR A 147 -2.61 -0.18 18.28
C TYR A 147 -1.80 0.09 17.01
N PRO A 148 -0.47 0.27 17.05
CA PRO A 148 0.32 0.37 15.82
C PRO A 148 0.18 -0.83 14.88
N LEU A 149 0.04 -2.05 15.42
CA LEU A 149 -0.16 -3.25 14.63
C LEU A 149 -1.54 -3.24 13.95
N LEU A 150 -2.62 -3.10 14.74
CA LEU A 150 -3.99 -3.09 14.21
C LEU A 150 -4.21 -1.94 13.23
N GLY A 151 -3.78 -0.73 13.59
CA GLY A 151 -3.91 0.45 12.74
C GLY A 151 -3.16 0.29 11.42
N GLY A 152 -1.96 -0.30 11.44
CA GLY A 152 -1.21 -0.57 10.23
C GLY A 152 -1.83 -1.66 9.35
N GLU A 153 -2.30 -2.76 9.94
CA GLU A 153 -3.01 -3.81 9.20
C GLU A 153 -4.22 -3.25 8.45
N ILE A 154 -5.09 -2.52 9.15
CA ILE A 154 -6.30 -1.88 8.57
C ILE A 154 -5.90 -0.88 7.49
N PHE A 155 -4.92 -0.01 7.78
CA PHE A 155 -4.47 1.02 6.84
C PHE A 155 -4.00 0.40 5.51
N PHE A 156 -3.16 -0.62 5.55
CA PHE A 156 -2.67 -1.24 4.32
C PHE A 156 -3.74 -2.09 3.63
N TYR A 157 -4.64 -2.74 4.37
CA TYR A 157 -5.77 -3.45 3.77
C TYR A 157 -6.69 -2.51 2.97
N CYS A 158 -7.13 -1.40 3.58
CA CYS A 158 -7.98 -0.41 2.92
C CYS A 158 -7.26 0.24 1.72
N THR A 159 -5.95 0.50 1.85
CA THR A 159 -5.15 1.04 0.75
C THR A 159 -5.04 0.05 -0.42
N LEU A 160 -4.79 -1.23 -0.13
CA LEU A 160 -4.66 -2.27 -1.14
C LEU A 160 -5.97 -2.48 -1.90
N THR A 161 -7.09 -2.59 -1.19
CA THR A 161 -8.40 -2.81 -1.81
C THR A 161 -8.86 -1.62 -2.65
N ALA A 162 -8.63 -0.39 -2.17
CA ALA A 162 -8.87 0.81 -2.97
C ALA A 162 -8.02 0.82 -4.25
N LEU A 163 -6.73 0.49 -4.14
CA LEU A 163 -5.82 0.45 -5.28
C LEU A 163 -6.23 -0.60 -6.32
N ILE A 164 -6.60 -1.81 -5.89
CA ILE A 164 -7.08 -2.87 -6.80
C ILE A 164 -8.29 -2.37 -7.60
N ASP A 165 -9.29 -1.80 -6.92
CA ASP A 165 -10.52 -1.35 -7.56
C ASP A 165 -10.29 -0.22 -8.56
N VAL A 166 -9.60 0.83 -8.14
CA VAL A 166 -9.32 1.99 -8.99
C VAL A 166 -8.42 1.59 -10.15
N ALA A 167 -7.38 0.79 -9.92
CA ALA A 167 -6.50 0.34 -11.00
C ALA A 167 -7.23 -0.52 -12.03
N LYS A 168 -8.09 -1.46 -11.59
CA LYS A 168 -8.90 -2.26 -12.53
C LYS A 168 -9.79 -1.38 -13.39
N ARG A 169 -10.49 -0.41 -12.80
CA ARG A 169 -11.35 0.53 -13.55
C ARG A 169 -10.53 1.35 -14.53
N ALA A 170 -9.45 1.98 -14.07
CA ALA A 170 -8.57 2.82 -14.91
C ALA A 170 -7.97 2.07 -16.10
N LEU A 171 -7.64 0.77 -15.92
CA LEU A 171 -7.03 -0.07 -16.94
C LEU A 171 -8.04 -0.74 -17.89
N THR A 172 -9.32 -0.84 -17.51
CA THR A 172 -10.37 -1.46 -18.35
C THR A 172 -11.28 -0.45 -19.02
N ASP A 173 -11.41 0.74 -18.45
CA ASP A 173 -12.23 1.83 -18.96
C ASP A 173 -11.34 3.06 -19.22
N LYS A 174 -11.20 3.41 -20.51
CA LYS A 174 -10.41 4.57 -20.96
C LYS A 174 -11.10 5.90 -20.66
N GLU A 175 -12.42 5.90 -20.53
CA GLU A 175 -13.23 7.09 -20.25
C GLU A 175 -13.43 7.30 -18.74
N TYR A 176 -13.01 6.34 -17.91
CA TYR A 176 -13.07 6.48 -16.46
C TYR A 176 -12.23 7.68 -16.01
N ASP A 177 -12.91 8.65 -15.43
CA ASP A 177 -12.35 9.79 -14.73
C ASP A 177 -13.28 10.11 -13.54
N TYR A 178 -12.70 10.39 -12.38
CA TYR A 178 -13.43 10.71 -11.15
C TYR A 178 -13.34 12.19 -10.76
N PHE A 179 -12.79 13.07 -11.62
CA PHE A 179 -12.92 14.50 -11.41
C PHE A 179 -14.34 15.00 -11.78
N PRO A 180 -14.93 15.94 -11.01
CA PRO A 180 -14.40 16.57 -9.79
C PRO A 180 -14.85 15.90 -8.47
N ILE A 181 -15.60 14.79 -8.52
CA ILE A 181 -16.20 14.17 -7.34
C ILE A 181 -15.59 12.79 -7.12
N MET A 182 -14.87 12.67 -6.00
CA MET A 182 -14.13 11.46 -5.66
C MET A 182 -14.80 10.75 -4.48
N ASN A 183 -14.98 9.43 -4.59
CA ASN A 183 -15.30 8.59 -3.44
C ASN A 183 -14.05 8.29 -2.61
N TRP A 184 -14.23 7.59 -1.47
CA TRP A 184 -13.11 7.33 -0.56
C TRP A 184 -12.02 6.42 -1.15
N LYS A 185 -12.35 5.49 -2.06
CA LYS A 185 -11.35 4.61 -2.73
C LYS A 185 -10.50 5.44 -3.68
N GLU A 186 -11.15 6.26 -4.50
CA GLU A 186 -10.50 7.21 -5.40
C GLU A 186 -9.64 8.19 -4.60
N GLY A 187 -10.13 8.71 -3.47
CA GLY A 187 -9.35 9.57 -2.56
C GLY A 187 -8.09 8.92 -2.02
N ILE A 188 -8.17 7.67 -1.54
CA ILE A 188 -6.98 6.95 -1.05
C ILE A 188 -5.94 6.80 -2.17
N VAL A 189 -6.38 6.41 -3.37
CA VAL A 189 -5.49 6.19 -4.51
C VAL A 189 -4.91 7.51 -5.03
N GLU A 190 -5.72 8.58 -5.05
CA GLU A 190 -5.27 9.93 -5.37
C GLU A 190 -4.10 10.34 -4.47
N TYR A 191 -4.25 10.26 -3.14
CA TYR A 191 -3.16 10.64 -2.23
C TYR A 191 -1.94 9.73 -2.35
N LEU A 192 -2.14 8.42 -2.55
CA LEU A 192 -1.03 7.47 -2.69
C LEU A 192 -0.20 7.73 -3.96
N VAL A 193 -0.87 7.93 -5.10
CA VAL A 193 -0.22 8.03 -6.41
C VAL A 193 0.25 9.45 -6.70
N SER A 194 -0.42 10.49 -6.17
CA SER A 194 0.07 11.87 -6.28
C SER A 194 1.45 12.05 -5.65
N GLU A 195 1.76 11.34 -4.56
CA GLU A 195 3.13 11.31 -4.02
C GLU A 195 4.17 10.82 -5.05
N LEU A 196 3.77 9.95 -5.99
CA LEU A 196 4.65 9.42 -7.04
C LEU A 196 4.75 10.38 -8.22
N VAL A 197 3.62 10.94 -8.65
CA VAL A 197 3.55 11.91 -9.75
C VAL A 197 4.34 13.17 -9.42
N GLU A 198 4.15 13.74 -8.23
CA GLU A 198 4.90 14.91 -7.76
C GLU A 198 6.40 14.63 -7.76
N ASN A 199 6.82 13.45 -7.30
CA ASN A 199 8.23 13.07 -7.25
C ASN A 199 8.88 13.01 -8.64
N GLN A 200 8.17 12.55 -9.67
CA GLN A 200 8.66 12.48 -11.06
C GLN A 200 8.82 13.87 -11.68
N LEU A 201 7.85 14.76 -11.47
CA LEU A 201 7.90 16.14 -11.99
C LEU A 201 9.12 16.92 -11.46
N PHE A 202 9.46 16.75 -10.17
CA PHE A 202 10.66 17.39 -9.61
C PHE A 202 11.99 16.84 -10.16
N GLU A 203 12.03 15.59 -10.66
CA GLU A 203 13.24 15.04 -11.29
C GLU A 203 13.47 15.61 -12.68
N GLU A 204 12.40 15.73 -13.47
CA GLU A 204 12.46 16.31 -14.82
C GLU A 204 12.88 17.79 -14.79
N ASP A 205 12.36 18.59 -13.85
CA ASP A 205 12.76 19.99 -13.67
C ASP A 205 14.24 20.13 -13.25
N SER A 206 14.74 19.22 -12.40
CA SER A 206 16.14 19.24 -11.97
C SER A 206 17.11 18.90 -13.11
N LEU A 207 16.77 17.93 -13.96
CA LEU A 207 17.56 17.55 -15.13
C LEU A 207 17.46 18.58 -16.27
N GLY A 208 16.31 19.23 -16.43
CA GLY A 208 16.12 20.34 -17.36
C GLY A 208 16.98 21.56 -17.01
N SER A 209 17.14 21.85 -15.72
CA SER A 209 17.95 22.98 -15.25
C SER A 209 19.47 22.81 -15.43
N GLU A 210 19.98 21.57 -15.48
CA GLU A 210 21.40 21.28 -15.76
C GLU A 210 21.76 21.39 -17.26
N SER A 211 20.77 21.30 -18.15
CA SER A 211 20.99 21.33 -19.61
C SER A 211 21.15 22.74 -20.20
N LEU A 212 20.77 23.79 -19.45
CA LEU A 212 20.86 25.20 -19.85
C LEU A 212 22.10 25.92 -19.27
N GLY A 213 22.97 25.19 -18.57
CA GLY A 213 24.17 25.71 -17.90
C GLY A 213 25.49 25.40 -18.61
N ARG A 214 25.53 25.31 -19.94
CA ARG A 214 26.77 25.21 -20.73
C ARG A 214 26.76 26.10 -21.96
#